data_AF-A0A973EQG6-F1
#
_entry.id   AF-A0A973EQG6-F1
#
_cell.length_a   1.000
_cell.length_b   1.000
_cell.length_c   1.000
_cell.angle_alpha   90.00
_cell.angle_beta   90.00
_cell.angle_gamma   90.00
#
_symmetry.space_group_name_H-M   'P 1'
#
loop_
_entity.id
_entity.type
_entity.pdbx_description
1 polymer ?
#
loop_
_entity_poly.entity_id
_entity_poly.type
_entity_poly.pdbx_seq_one_letter_code
_entity_poly.pdbx_strand_id
1 'polypeptide(L)' 'MAVWKCNNCGNTVDLAAPPETCPSCKEKCEFVDVSCYIPECGGPASGNINPQVFQESYKKESK' A
#
# COMPACT_ATOMS: atom_id res chain seq x y z
N MET A 1 1.54 4.54 11.62
CA MET A 1 0.91 3.32 11.08
C MET A 1 1.28 3.25 9.62
N ALA A 2 1.72 2.09 9.12
CA ALA A 2 2.02 1.92 7.71
C ALA A 2 0.74 1.47 6.97
N VAL A 3 0.66 1.78 5.69
CA VAL A 3 -0.46 1.43 4.82
C VAL A 3 0.11 0.58 3.73
N TRP A 4 -0.33 -0.66 3.70
CA TRP A 4 0.15 -1.68 2.80
C TRP A 4 -0.90 -1.91 1.73
N LYS A 5 -0.51 -1.83 0.47
CA LYS A 5 -1.38 -2.14 -0.66
C LYS A 5 -1.08 -3.51 -1.21
N CYS A 6 -2.11 -4.36 -1.27
CA CYS A 6 -2.07 -5.62 -1.98
C CYS A 6 -1.80 -5.37 -3.47
N ASN A 7 -0.75 -5.96 -4.02
CA ASN A 7 -0.45 -5.83 -5.45
C ASN A 7 -1.44 -6.63 -6.33
N ASN A 8 -2.00 -7.72 -5.80
CA ASN A 8 -2.93 -8.57 -6.54
C ASN A 8 -4.30 -7.89 -6.77
N CYS A 9 -4.97 -7.47 -5.69
CA CYS A 9 -6.33 -6.91 -5.78
C CYS A 9 -6.40 -5.38 -5.60
N GLY A 10 -5.35 -4.74 -5.12
CA GLY A 10 -5.33 -3.30 -4.83
C GLY A 10 -5.87 -2.87 -3.47
N ASN A 11 -6.29 -3.82 -2.64
CA ASN A 11 -6.80 -3.50 -1.31
C ASN A 11 -5.68 -2.90 -0.43
N THR A 12 -6.02 -1.89 0.36
CA THR A 12 -5.09 -1.27 1.32
C THR A 12 -5.41 -1.74 2.74
N VAL A 13 -4.37 -1.95 3.56
CA VAL A 13 -4.49 -2.36 4.96
C VAL A 13 -3.56 -1.53 5.83
N ASP A 14 -4.10 -1.02 6.94
CA ASP A 14 -3.42 -0.11 7.87
C ASP A 14 -2.79 -0.91 9.01
N LEU A 15 -1.60 -1.47 8.76
CA LEU A 15 -0.94 -2.40 9.67
C LEU A 15 0.53 -2.02 9.85
N ALA A 16 1.13 -2.37 10.99
CA ALA A 16 2.56 -2.16 11.20
C ALA A 16 3.42 -2.99 10.25
N ALA A 17 2.92 -4.16 9.82
CA ALA A 17 3.56 -5.08 8.89
C ALA A 17 2.52 -5.68 7.93
N PRO A 18 2.91 -6.06 6.71
CA PRO A 18 1.99 -6.63 5.74
C PRO A 18 1.59 -8.05 6.16
N PRO A 19 0.30 -8.42 6.02
CA PRO A 19 -0.12 -9.79 6.26
C PRO A 19 0.36 -10.71 5.13
N GLU A 20 0.67 -11.97 5.44
CA GLU A 20 0.96 -12.96 4.39
C GLU A 20 -0.26 -13.20 3.50
N THR A 21 -1.46 -13.21 4.10
CA THR A 21 -2.72 -13.47 3.39
C THR A 21 -3.54 -12.20 3.30
N CYS A 22 -3.91 -11.83 2.08
CA CYS A 22 -4.75 -10.68 1.80
C CYS A 22 -6.18 -10.93 2.31
N PRO A 23 -6.78 -10.04 3.15
CA PRO A 23 -8.13 -10.25 3.66
C PRO A 23 -9.23 -10.07 2.58
N SER A 24 -8.92 -9.34 1.52
CA SER A 24 -9.83 -9.12 0.38
C SER A 24 -9.81 -10.28 -0.61
N CYS A 25 -8.62 -10.81 -0.90
CA CYS A 25 -8.36 -11.86 -1.88
C CYS A 25 -8.44 -13.26 -1.25
N LYS A 26 -8.12 -13.35 0.05
CA LYS A 26 -7.90 -14.58 0.82
C LYS A 26 -6.77 -15.47 0.29
N GLU A 27 -5.79 -14.85 -0.38
CA GLU A 27 -4.62 -15.53 -0.97
C GLU A 27 -3.32 -14.89 -0.48
N LYS A 28 -2.20 -15.60 -0.65
CA LYS A 28 -0.88 -15.02 -0.34
C LYS A 28 -0.50 -13.98 -1.38
N CYS A 29 -0.29 -12.74 -0.95
CA CYS A 29 -0.04 -11.62 -1.86
C CYS A 29 1.12 -10.76 -1.37
N GLU A 30 1.84 -10.16 -2.31
CA GLU A 30 2.81 -9.12 -1.99
C GLU A 30 2.10 -7.80 -1.70
N PHE A 31 2.61 -7.13 -0.67
CA PHE A 31 2.09 -5.86 -0.20
C PHE A 31 3.15 -4.80 -0.37
N VAL A 32 2.78 -3.73 -1.08
CA VAL A 32 3.64 -2.58 -1.27
C VAL A 32 3.28 -1.55 -0.22
N ASP A 33 4.27 -1.08 0.52
CA ASP A 33 4.03 0.06 1.38
C ASP A 33 3.73 1.30 0.53
N VAL A 34 2.56 1.90 0.78
CA VAL A 34 2.08 3.12 0.14
C VAL A 34 1.91 4.23 1.16
N SER A 35 2.57 4.12 2.32
CA SER A 35 2.35 5.08 3.39
C SER A 35 3.01 6.42 3.10
N CYS A 36 2.36 7.45 3.63
CA CYS A 36 2.65 8.83 3.33
C CYS A 36 3.71 9.38 4.28
N TYR A 37 4.98 9.09 3.97
CA TYR A 37 6.13 9.55 4.76
C TYR A 37 6.60 10.96 4.39
N ILE A 38 6.21 11.42 3.20
CA ILE A 38 6.64 12.71 2.66
C ILE A 38 5.69 13.83 3.13
N PRO A 39 6.24 14.98 3.56
CA PRO A 39 5.44 16.12 4.00
C PRO A 39 4.52 16.66 2.92
N GLU A 40 4.88 16.52 1.63
CA GLU A 40 4.04 16.93 0.49
C GLU A 40 2.71 16.15 0.37
N CYS A 41 2.67 14.94 0.90
CA CYS A 41 1.46 14.11 0.93
C CYS A 41 0.62 14.36 2.22
N GLY A 42 1.10 15.23 3.12
CA GLY A 42 0.48 15.56 4.41
C GLY A 42 1.19 14.93 5.62
N GLY A 43 2.15 14.03 5.36
CA GLY A 43 2.89 13.33 6.40
C GLY A 43 2.07 12.27 7.13
N PRO A 44 2.67 11.59 8.13
CA PRO A 44 2.11 10.41 8.77
C PRO A 44 0.86 10.68 9.62
N ALA A 45 0.53 11.94 9.88
CA ALA A 45 -0.64 12.35 10.66
C ALA A 45 -1.88 12.64 9.80
N SER A 46 -1.74 12.78 8.47
CA SER A 46 -2.88 13.13 7.61
C SER A 46 -3.77 11.96 7.23
N GLY A 47 -3.36 10.71 7.50
CA GLY A 47 -4.12 9.52 7.06
C GLY A 47 -4.17 9.35 5.55
N ASN A 48 -3.34 10.09 4.80
CA ASN A 48 -3.27 9.99 3.35
C ASN A 48 -2.39 8.82 2.92
N ILE A 49 -2.67 8.30 1.73
CA ILE A 49 -1.82 7.36 0.98
C ILE A 49 -1.03 8.13 -0.07
N ASN A 50 0.22 7.74 -0.30
CA ASN A 50 1.04 8.39 -1.31
C ASN A 50 0.56 7.98 -2.72
N PRO A 51 -0.08 8.87 -3.50
CA PRO A 51 -0.69 8.52 -4.78
C PRO A 51 0.35 8.12 -5.84
N GLN A 52 1.57 8.64 -5.74
CA GLN A 52 2.66 8.27 -6.65
C GLN A 52 3.03 6.80 -6.44
N VAL A 53 3.33 6.42 -5.20
CA VAL A 53 3.70 5.04 -4.85
C VAL A 53 2.50 4.10 -5.07
N PHE A 54 1.28 4.57 -4.79
CA PHE A 54 0.06 3.83 -5.09
C PHE A 54 -0.09 3.56 -6.60
N GLN A 55 0.15 4.52 -7.48
CA GLN A 55 0.04 4.26 -8.92
C GLN A 55 1.23 3.46 -9.47
N GLU A 56 2.44 3.72 -9.00
CA GLU A 56 3.64 3.01 -9.44
C GLU A 56 3.64 1.54 -9.03
N SER A 57 3.13 1.22 -7.84
CA SER A 57 2.98 -0.17 -7.39
C SER A 57 2.16 -1.03 -8.34
N TYR A 58 1.17 -0.45 -9.05
CA TYR A 58 0.42 -1.15 -10.10
C TYR A 58 1.14 -1.20 -11.45
N LYS A 59 1.90 -0.16 -11.78
CA LYS A 59 2.57 -0.07 -13.10
C LYS A 59 3.84 -0.92 -13.19
N LYS A 60 4.45 -1.26 -12.05
CA LYS A 60 5.72 -2.00 -12.03
C LYS A 60 5.63 -3.43 -12.56
N GLU A 61 4.42 -3.95 -12.78
CA GLU A 61 4.16 -5.24 -13.44
C GLU A 61 4.19 -5.18 -14.98
N SER A 62 4.42 -4.02 -15.61
CA SER A 62 4.34 -3.85 -17.07
C SER A 62 5.68 -3.50 -17.76
N LYS A 63 6.84 -3.83 -17.19
CA LYS A 63 8.14 -3.64 -17.86
C LYS A 63 8.91 -4.93 -18.04
#